data_AF-A0A951Z2A8-F1
#
_entry.id   AF-A0A951Z2A8-F1
#
_cell.length_a   1.000
_cell.length_b   1.000
_cell.length_c   1.000
_cell.angle_alpha   90.00
_cell.angle_beta   90.00
_cell.angle_gamma   90.00
#
_symmetry.space_group_name_H-M   'P 1'
#
loop_
_entity.id
_entity.type
_entity.pdbx_description
1 polymer ?
#
loop_
_entity_poly.entity_id
_entity_poly.type
_entity_poly.pdbx_seq_one_letter_code
_entity_poly.pdbx_strand_id
1 'polypeptide(L)'
;MKHRTIVSLSLIALAAASQAQTTFFDNFTGYNWNGQWIIGGTGSPQPQFVAQQFTSQATGSVTDVTVSFFKESLSPTGGGQVSILADNANTVGALMGSVAFADSTAYSFSGPNTNMLTVSGLNIGLTAGQKYWLQITGDVMTSGRWTFEVGASSGDPGLSAWNQGAGYNYTSIGLATMKVEGVPEPASVAALAAGLMGIAARSRRRRAKRTPS
;
A
#
# COMPACT_ATOMS: atom_id res chain seq x y z
N MET A 1 33.99 38.50 -3.38
CA MET A 1 33.36 37.42 -4.19
C MET A 1 33.21 36.13 -3.35
N LYS A 2 32.21 35.96 -2.46
CA LYS A 2 32.05 34.70 -1.67
C LYS A 2 30.60 34.37 -1.20
N HIS A 3 29.55 34.61 -1.99
CA HIS A 3 28.16 34.30 -1.55
C HIS A 3 27.25 33.58 -2.56
N ARG A 4 27.80 32.97 -3.63
CA ARG A 4 26.97 32.34 -4.68
C ARG A 4 26.73 30.83 -4.56
N THR A 5 27.35 30.12 -3.61
CA THR A 5 27.37 28.64 -3.62
C THR A 5 26.34 27.96 -2.70
N ILE A 6 25.63 28.69 -1.83
CA ILE A 6 24.80 28.06 -0.77
C ILE A 6 23.35 27.75 -1.23
N VAL A 7 22.85 28.40 -2.29
CA VAL A 7 21.44 28.24 -2.72
C VAL A 7 21.19 26.92 -3.48
N SER A 8 22.23 26.34 -4.10
CA SER A 8 22.08 25.17 -4.97
C SER A 8 21.91 23.84 -4.21
N LEU A 9 22.47 23.70 -3.00
CA LEU A 9 22.32 22.46 -2.21
C LEU A 9 20.92 22.30 -1.59
N SER A 10 20.25 23.39 -1.25
CA SER A 10 18.96 23.35 -0.55
C SER A 10 17.79 22.86 -1.43
N LEU A 11 17.89 23.05 -2.75
CA LEU A 11 16.86 22.63 -3.71
C LEU A 11 16.97 21.13 -4.07
N ILE A 12 18.19 20.59 -4.09
CA ILE A 12 18.43 19.17 -4.39
C ILE A 12 17.96 18.28 -3.23
N ALA A 13 18.16 18.72 -1.98
CA ALA A 13 17.69 17.99 -0.80
C ALA A 13 16.15 17.94 -0.69
N LEU A 14 15.45 18.98 -1.16
CA LEU A 14 13.98 19.03 -1.10
C LEU A 14 13.30 18.11 -2.13
N ALA A 15 13.90 17.98 -3.32
CA ALA A 15 13.44 17.06 -4.35
C ALA A 15 13.75 15.58 -4.01
N ALA A 16 14.86 15.33 -3.30
CA ALA A 16 15.20 13.99 -2.83
C ALA A 16 14.24 13.52 -1.72
N ALA A 17 13.78 14.42 -0.85
CA ALA A 17 12.84 14.10 0.22
C ALA A 17 11.42 13.76 -0.29
N SER A 18 11.00 14.27 -1.46
CA SER A 18 9.68 13.97 -2.04
C SER A 18 9.61 12.62 -2.77
N GLN A 19 10.73 11.93 -2.93
CA GLN A 19 10.83 10.63 -3.63
C GLN A 19 11.15 9.48 -2.66
N ALA A 20 11.28 9.76 -1.36
CA ALA A 20 11.52 8.73 -0.37
C ALA A 20 10.28 7.84 -0.24
N GLN A 21 10.48 6.54 -0.41
CA GLN A 21 9.45 5.54 -0.15
C GLN A 21 9.02 5.64 1.32
N THR A 22 7.73 5.72 1.56
CA THR A 22 7.12 5.72 2.89
C THR A 22 6.17 4.55 3.03
N THR A 23 6.06 4.04 4.24
CA THR A 23 5.06 3.03 4.61
C THR A 23 3.71 3.72 4.83
N PHE A 24 2.67 3.23 4.15
CA PHE A 24 1.28 3.67 4.30
C PHE A 24 0.53 2.74 5.24
N PHE A 25 0.90 1.46 5.27
CA PHE A 25 0.39 0.48 6.22
C PHE A 25 1.40 -0.66 6.34
N ASP A 26 1.55 -1.22 7.53
CA ASP A 26 2.38 -2.40 7.79
C ASP A 26 1.85 -3.13 9.02
N ASN A 27 1.51 -4.40 8.87
CA ASN A 27 1.18 -5.29 9.98
C ASN A 27 2.00 -6.59 9.96
N PHE A 28 3.20 -6.57 9.37
CA PHE A 28 4.13 -7.69 9.46
C PHE A 28 4.78 -7.75 10.85
N THR A 29 4.13 -8.42 11.79
CA THR A 29 4.70 -8.76 13.11
C THR A 29 5.13 -10.22 13.22
N GLY A 30 4.77 -11.05 12.23
CA GLY A 30 5.12 -12.46 12.11
C GLY A 30 4.06 -13.24 11.32
N TYR A 31 4.26 -14.55 11.14
CA TYR A 31 3.31 -15.40 10.40
C TYR A 31 2.60 -16.41 11.32
N ASN A 32 1.25 -16.42 11.29
CA ASN A 32 0.44 -17.44 11.94
C ASN A 32 0.00 -18.50 10.92
N TRP A 33 0.65 -19.67 10.94
CA TRP A 33 0.35 -20.78 10.03
C TRP A 33 -1.01 -21.44 10.23
N ASN A 34 -1.58 -21.28 11.42
CA ASN A 34 -2.89 -21.85 11.73
C ASN A 34 -4.04 -20.96 11.23
N GLY A 35 -3.74 -19.73 10.82
CA GLY A 35 -4.70 -18.75 10.34
C GLY A 35 -4.37 -18.30 8.92
N GLN A 36 -5.24 -18.57 7.97
CA GLN A 36 -5.01 -18.21 6.57
C GLN A 36 -6.32 -18.03 5.81
N TRP A 37 -6.29 -17.09 4.88
CA TRP A 37 -7.31 -16.99 3.86
C TRP A 37 -6.91 -17.81 2.64
N ILE A 38 -7.87 -18.52 2.08
CA ILE A 38 -7.72 -19.22 0.81
C ILE A 38 -8.02 -18.24 -0.32
N ILE A 39 -7.18 -18.26 -1.34
CA ILE A 39 -7.28 -17.40 -2.52
C ILE A 39 -7.33 -18.25 -3.77
N GLY A 40 -8.32 -18.00 -4.61
CA GLY A 40 -8.44 -18.62 -5.92
C GLY A 40 -9.28 -17.80 -6.88
N GLY A 41 -9.12 -18.07 -8.17
CA GLY A 41 -9.85 -17.38 -9.23
C GLY A 41 -11.22 -17.98 -9.54
N THR A 42 -12.05 -17.21 -10.26
CA THR A 42 -13.30 -17.72 -10.83
C THR A 42 -13.02 -18.98 -11.65
N GLY A 43 -13.75 -20.06 -11.35
CA GLY A 43 -13.57 -21.36 -12.02
C GLY A 43 -12.51 -22.27 -11.39
N SER A 44 -11.75 -21.81 -10.39
CA SER A 44 -10.92 -22.69 -9.57
C SER A 44 -11.79 -23.55 -8.64
N PRO A 45 -11.27 -24.65 -8.08
CA PRO A 45 -12.00 -25.44 -7.07
C PRO A 45 -12.37 -24.65 -5.80
N GLN A 46 -11.72 -23.50 -5.57
CA GLN A 46 -11.92 -22.62 -4.43
C GLN A 46 -11.93 -21.15 -4.91
N PRO A 47 -12.99 -20.70 -5.61
CA PRO A 47 -13.03 -19.38 -6.21
C PRO A 47 -13.26 -18.34 -5.12
N GLN A 48 -12.22 -18.00 -4.36
CA GLN A 48 -12.32 -17.09 -3.22
C GLN A 48 -11.43 -15.89 -3.45
N PHE A 49 -12.05 -14.72 -3.60
CA PHE A 49 -11.35 -13.44 -3.50
C PHE A 49 -11.35 -13.01 -2.06
N VAL A 50 -10.25 -12.44 -1.60
CA VAL A 50 -10.10 -12.02 -0.21
C VAL A 50 -9.67 -10.58 -0.22
N ALA A 51 -10.37 -9.76 0.55
CA ALA A 51 -10.05 -8.37 0.78
C ALA A 51 -9.88 -8.10 2.27
N GLN A 52 -8.93 -7.24 2.61
CA GLN A 52 -8.70 -6.79 3.97
C GLN A 52 -8.69 -5.26 4.04
N GLN A 53 -9.46 -4.73 4.97
CA GLN A 53 -9.50 -3.30 5.23
C GLN A 53 -8.20 -2.85 5.91
N PHE A 54 -7.70 -1.68 5.50
CA PHE A 54 -6.64 -0.96 6.19
C PHE A 54 -6.93 0.53 6.23
N THR A 55 -6.27 1.24 7.15
CA THR A 55 -6.29 2.70 7.21
C THR A 55 -4.92 3.21 6.78
N SER A 56 -4.89 4.09 5.77
CA SER A 56 -3.63 4.66 5.31
C SER A 56 -3.04 5.59 6.37
N GLN A 57 -1.76 5.43 6.68
CA GLN A 57 -1.01 6.26 7.62
C GLN A 57 -0.39 7.49 6.94
N ALA A 58 -0.32 7.50 5.60
CA ALA A 58 0.29 8.56 4.81
C ALA A 58 -0.60 8.98 3.62
N THR A 59 -0.37 10.19 3.12
CA THR A 59 -0.96 10.70 1.87
C THR A 59 0.09 10.65 0.77
N GLY A 60 -0.24 10.04 -0.36
CA GLY A 60 0.68 9.86 -1.48
C GLY A 60 0.22 8.80 -2.45
N SER A 61 1.09 8.43 -3.38
CA SER A 61 0.83 7.38 -4.35
C SER A 61 1.47 6.07 -3.90
N VAL A 62 0.65 5.05 -3.67
CA VAL A 62 1.13 3.67 -3.47
C VAL A 62 1.91 3.24 -4.70
N THR A 63 3.10 2.68 -4.51
CA THR A 63 3.96 2.10 -5.55
C THR A 63 4.04 0.59 -5.42
N ASP A 64 4.10 0.11 -4.18
CA ASP A 64 4.39 -1.28 -3.87
C ASP A 64 3.41 -1.80 -2.83
N VAL A 65 3.02 -3.05 -3.01
CA VAL A 65 2.28 -3.82 -2.02
C VAL A 65 2.99 -5.14 -1.82
N THR A 66 3.27 -5.46 -0.56
CA THR A 66 3.83 -6.74 -0.16
C THR A 66 2.84 -7.47 0.73
N VAL A 67 2.58 -8.74 0.45
CA VAL A 67 1.67 -9.60 1.22
C VAL A 67 2.34 -10.93 1.50
N SER A 68 2.03 -11.54 2.64
CA SER A 68 2.41 -12.94 2.84
C SER A 68 1.57 -13.83 1.93
N PHE A 69 2.22 -14.52 1.00
CA PHE A 69 1.48 -15.33 0.04
C PHE A 69 2.22 -16.62 -0.23
N PHE A 70 1.49 -17.71 -0.15
CA PHE A 70 2.01 -19.04 -0.40
C PHE A 70 1.07 -19.76 -1.34
N LYS A 71 1.65 -20.37 -2.36
CA LYS A 71 0.95 -21.05 -3.44
C LYS A 71 0.85 -22.53 -3.12
N GLU A 72 -0.37 -23.05 -3.17
CA GLU A 72 -0.66 -24.49 -3.03
C GLU A 72 -0.65 -25.23 -4.37
N SER A 73 -0.98 -24.54 -5.47
CA SER A 73 -1.09 -25.17 -6.79
C SER A 73 0.26 -25.58 -7.38
N LEU A 74 0.32 -26.81 -7.92
CA LEU A 74 1.43 -27.39 -8.68
C LEU A 74 1.46 -26.96 -10.16
N SER A 75 0.46 -26.18 -10.63
CA SER A 75 0.41 -25.71 -12.02
C SER A 75 1.55 -24.70 -12.28
N PRO A 76 2.31 -24.82 -13.38
CA PRO A 76 3.44 -23.94 -13.70
C PRO A 76 3.03 -22.56 -14.27
N THR A 77 1.74 -22.28 -14.41
CA THR A 77 1.23 -21.09 -15.12
C THR A 77 0.15 -20.32 -14.36
N GLY A 78 0.24 -20.23 -13.03
CA GLY A 78 -0.68 -19.45 -12.20
C GLY A 78 -0.39 -17.94 -12.19
N GLY A 79 -1.20 -17.18 -11.46
CA GLY A 79 -1.10 -15.74 -11.34
C GLY A 79 -2.36 -15.13 -10.72
N GLY A 80 -2.43 -13.83 -10.70
CA GLY A 80 -3.59 -13.15 -10.16
C GLY A 80 -3.45 -11.65 -10.19
N GLN A 81 -4.26 -10.99 -9.38
CA GLN A 81 -4.25 -9.55 -9.21
C GLN A 81 -4.23 -9.19 -7.73
N VAL A 82 -3.44 -8.16 -7.43
CA VAL A 82 -3.52 -7.40 -6.19
C VAL A 82 -4.20 -6.09 -6.53
N SER A 83 -5.23 -5.74 -5.79
CA SER A 83 -6.11 -4.60 -6.06
C SER A 83 -6.28 -3.75 -4.81
N ILE A 84 -6.37 -2.44 -5.00
CA ILE A 84 -6.83 -1.52 -3.95
C ILE A 84 -8.23 -1.04 -4.33
N LEU A 85 -9.15 -1.12 -3.37
CA LEU A 85 -10.52 -0.66 -3.49
C LEU A 85 -10.82 0.41 -2.44
N ALA A 86 -11.71 1.34 -2.77
CA ALA A 86 -12.20 2.33 -1.84
C ALA A 86 -13.03 1.66 -0.73
N ASP A 87 -13.07 2.27 0.45
CA ASP A 87 -14.05 1.91 1.47
C ASP A 87 -15.39 2.61 1.19
N ASN A 88 -16.49 1.89 1.40
CA ASN A 88 -17.85 2.42 1.37
C ASN A 88 -18.55 2.11 2.69
N ALA A 89 -18.27 2.91 3.72
CA ALA A 89 -18.84 2.74 5.06
C ALA A 89 -18.59 1.32 5.63
N ASN A 90 -17.32 0.91 5.66
CA ASN A 90 -16.87 -0.42 6.10
C ASN A 90 -17.31 -1.58 5.20
N THR A 91 -17.60 -1.30 3.94
CA THR A 91 -17.84 -2.31 2.90
C THR A 91 -16.88 -2.10 1.73
N VAL A 92 -16.62 -3.17 0.97
CA VAL A 92 -15.77 -3.09 -0.22
C VAL A 92 -16.45 -2.19 -1.25
N GLY A 93 -15.78 -1.09 -1.61
CA GLY A 93 -16.25 -0.10 -2.58
C GLY A 93 -15.68 -0.29 -3.99
N ALA A 94 -15.57 0.81 -4.72
CA ALA A 94 -15.09 0.80 -6.10
C ALA A 94 -13.60 0.44 -6.20
N LEU A 95 -13.24 -0.29 -7.25
CA LEU A 95 -11.84 -0.55 -7.61
C LEU A 95 -11.12 0.77 -7.91
N MET A 96 -10.01 1.03 -7.23
CA MET A 96 -9.14 2.18 -7.49
C MET A 96 -8.03 1.83 -8.47
N GLY A 97 -7.53 0.60 -8.40
CA GLY A 97 -6.58 0.06 -9.36
C GLY A 97 -6.06 -1.31 -8.95
N SER A 98 -5.40 -1.99 -9.89
CA SER A 98 -4.85 -3.32 -9.69
C SER A 98 -3.56 -3.52 -10.46
N VAL A 99 -2.76 -4.47 -9.99
CA VAL A 99 -1.55 -4.95 -10.66
C VAL A 99 -1.62 -6.48 -10.71
N ALA A 100 -1.30 -7.01 -11.89
CA ALA A 100 -1.18 -8.45 -12.06
C ALA A 100 0.14 -8.94 -11.46
N PHE A 101 0.11 -10.12 -10.85
CA PHE A 101 1.30 -10.88 -10.52
C PHE A 101 1.32 -12.16 -11.35
N ALA A 102 2.51 -12.52 -11.81
CA ALA A 102 2.74 -13.76 -12.53
C ALA A 102 3.11 -14.88 -11.57
N ASP A 103 3.05 -16.12 -12.07
CA ASP A 103 3.55 -17.28 -11.34
C ASP A 103 5.02 -17.12 -10.94
N SER A 104 5.37 -17.61 -9.76
CA SER A 104 6.75 -17.71 -9.33
C SER A 104 6.93 -18.90 -8.39
N THR A 105 7.98 -19.69 -8.61
CA THR A 105 8.40 -20.76 -7.70
C THR A 105 8.83 -20.22 -6.34
N ALA A 106 9.11 -18.91 -6.24
CA ALA A 106 9.46 -18.24 -4.98
C ALA A 106 8.32 -18.25 -3.94
N TYR A 107 7.09 -18.61 -4.34
CA TYR A 107 5.92 -18.63 -3.45
C TYR A 107 5.47 -20.06 -3.10
N SER A 108 6.22 -21.10 -3.49
CA SER A 108 5.80 -22.50 -3.35
C SER A 108 5.66 -22.97 -1.89
N PHE A 109 4.68 -23.86 -1.66
CA PHE A 109 4.45 -24.59 -0.41
C PHE A 109 5.69 -25.34 0.14
N SER A 110 6.65 -25.70 -0.72
CA SER A 110 7.88 -26.39 -0.30
C SER A 110 9.01 -25.45 0.18
N GLY A 111 8.82 -24.13 0.08
CA GLY A 111 9.77 -23.12 0.54
C GLY A 111 9.66 -22.81 2.04
N PRO A 112 10.63 -22.05 2.61
CA PRO A 112 10.49 -21.55 3.96
C PRO A 112 9.19 -20.75 4.07
N ASN A 113 8.54 -20.96 5.21
CA ASN A 113 7.22 -20.53 5.62
C ASN A 113 7.03 -18.99 5.77
N THR A 114 7.69 -18.21 4.90
CA THR A 114 7.90 -16.77 4.96
C THR A 114 7.81 -16.13 3.57
N ASN A 115 7.16 -16.79 2.61
CA ASN A 115 7.09 -16.30 1.24
C ASN A 115 6.27 -15.00 1.16
N MET A 116 6.85 -14.00 0.49
CA MET A 116 6.25 -12.69 0.31
C MET A 116 6.00 -12.43 -1.17
N LEU A 117 4.77 -12.12 -1.52
CA LEU A 117 4.42 -11.59 -2.84
C LEU A 117 4.52 -10.06 -2.77
N THR A 118 5.50 -9.50 -3.47
CA THR A 118 5.60 -8.05 -3.71
C THR A 118 5.16 -7.76 -5.13
N VAL A 119 4.19 -6.85 -5.27
CA VAL A 119 3.80 -6.27 -6.54
C VAL A 119 4.18 -4.80 -6.56
N SER A 120 4.65 -4.34 -7.72
CA SER A 120 5.07 -2.95 -7.94
C SER A 120 4.29 -2.35 -9.11
N GLY A 121 4.22 -1.03 -9.15
CA GLY A 121 3.56 -0.30 -10.25
C GLY A 121 2.08 -0.04 -10.02
N LEU A 122 1.58 -0.25 -8.79
CA LEU A 122 0.39 0.46 -8.35
C LEU A 122 0.74 1.95 -8.41
N ASN A 123 -0.17 2.80 -8.88
CA ASN A 123 0.01 4.26 -8.92
C ASN A 123 -1.28 4.89 -8.39
N ILE A 124 -1.63 4.51 -7.15
CA ILE A 124 -2.93 4.82 -6.55
C ILE A 124 -2.73 5.85 -5.45
N GLY A 125 -3.42 6.98 -5.57
CA GLY A 125 -3.44 8.01 -4.53
C GLY A 125 -4.25 7.55 -3.31
N LEU A 126 -3.60 7.51 -2.15
CA LEU A 126 -4.25 7.32 -0.86
C LEU A 126 -4.12 8.58 -0.02
N THR A 127 -5.08 8.76 0.88
CA THR A 127 -5.14 9.86 1.82
C THR A 127 -4.96 9.33 3.24
N ALA A 128 -4.07 9.94 4.02
CA ALA A 128 -3.87 9.59 5.42
C ALA A 128 -5.18 9.64 6.22
N GLY A 129 -5.39 8.65 7.09
CA GLY A 129 -6.57 8.48 7.91
C GLY A 129 -7.79 7.90 7.19
N GLN A 130 -7.75 7.71 5.86
CA GLN A 130 -8.83 7.08 5.12
C GLN A 130 -8.70 5.56 5.09
N LYS A 131 -9.85 4.89 5.04
CA LYS A 131 -9.96 3.44 4.93
C LYS A 131 -9.98 2.99 3.48
N TYR A 132 -9.32 1.88 3.23
CA TYR A 132 -9.23 1.23 1.92
C TYR A 132 -9.26 -0.29 2.11
N TRP A 133 -9.42 -1.01 1.00
CA TRP A 133 -9.38 -2.47 0.98
C TRP A 133 -8.25 -2.95 0.08
N LEU A 134 -7.39 -3.82 0.59
CA LEU A 134 -6.46 -4.57 -0.22
C LEU A 134 -7.07 -5.93 -0.56
N GLN A 135 -7.27 -6.20 -1.84
CA GLN A 135 -7.82 -7.46 -2.32
C GLN A 135 -6.78 -8.24 -3.11
N ILE A 136 -6.76 -9.55 -2.89
CA ILE A 136 -6.04 -10.48 -3.74
C ILE A 136 -7.05 -11.42 -4.39
N THR A 137 -6.89 -11.59 -5.70
CA THR A 137 -7.67 -12.49 -6.54
C THR A 137 -6.71 -13.37 -7.31
N GLY A 138 -6.84 -14.69 -7.18
CA GLY A 138 -6.13 -15.63 -8.05
C GLY A 138 -6.79 -15.71 -9.44
N ASP A 139 -6.09 -16.29 -10.41
CA ASP A 139 -6.69 -16.81 -11.64
C ASP A 139 -7.24 -18.23 -11.45
N VAL A 140 -7.79 -18.81 -12.52
CA VAL A 140 -8.38 -20.17 -12.51
C VAL A 140 -7.36 -21.26 -12.15
N MET A 141 -6.07 -21.03 -12.41
CA MET A 141 -4.98 -21.97 -12.15
C MET A 141 -4.32 -21.76 -10.78
N THR A 142 -4.74 -20.71 -10.06
CA THR A 142 -4.15 -20.29 -8.81
C THR A 142 -4.99 -20.77 -7.64
N SER A 143 -4.31 -21.52 -6.77
CA SER A 143 -4.71 -21.77 -5.41
C SER A 143 -3.55 -21.32 -4.54
N GLY A 144 -3.79 -20.28 -3.75
CA GLY A 144 -2.82 -19.73 -2.84
C GLY A 144 -3.49 -19.34 -1.53
N ARG A 145 -2.67 -18.87 -0.61
CA ARG A 145 -3.10 -18.57 0.74
C ARG A 145 -2.41 -17.33 1.24
N TRP A 146 -3.16 -16.54 1.98
CA TRP A 146 -2.74 -15.29 2.59
C TRP A 146 -2.75 -15.46 4.11
N THR A 147 -1.56 -15.52 4.73
CA THR A 147 -1.41 -15.88 6.16
C THR A 147 -1.80 -14.72 7.06
N PHE A 148 -2.33 -15.10 8.22
CA PHE A 148 -2.64 -14.15 9.27
C PHE A 148 -1.38 -13.73 10.02
N GLU A 149 -1.45 -12.56 10.61
CA GLU A 149 -0.50 -12.02 11.55
C GLU A 149 -0.43 -12.87 12.82
N VAL A 150 0.74 -12.91 13.45
CA VAL A 150 0.90 -13.55 14.76
C VAL A 150 0.07 -12.79 15.81
N GLY A 151 -0.75 -13.53 16.55
CA GLY A 151 -1.62 -12.93 17.58
C GLY A 151 -2.96 -12.43 17.05
N ALA A 152 -3.14 -12.35 15.72
CA ALA A 152 -4.45 -12.14 15.13
C ALA A 152 -5.36 -13.34 15.47
N SER A 153 -6.18 -13.14 16.49
CA SER A 153 -7.23 -14.06 16.89
C SER A 153 -8.54 -13.72 16.15
N SER A 154 -9.51 -14.63 16.18
CA SER A 154 -10.89 -14.31 15.81
C SER A 154 -11.41 -13.21 16.76
N GLY A 155 -11.31 -11.95 16.36
CA GLY A 155 -11.59 -10.80 17.25
C GLY A 155 -10.75 -9.55 17.02
N ASP A 156 -9.70 -9.61 16.18
CA ASP A 156 -8.92 -8.42 15.82
C ASP A 156 -9.70 -7.50 14.84
N PRO A 157 -9.59 -6.16 14.95
CA PRO A 157 -10.60 -5.22 14.45
C PRO A 157 -10.53 -4.90 12.94
N GLY A 158 -9.69 -5.58 12.17
CA GLY A 158 -9.67 -5.40 10.71
C GLY A 158 -10.79 -6.20 10.07
N LEU A 159 -11.56 -5.52 9.24
CA LEU A 159 -12.62 -6.15 8.47
C LEU A 159 -12.00 -6.87 7.28
N SER A 160 -12.24 -8.17 7.21
CA SER A 160 -11.93 -9.02 6.09
C SER A 160 -13.21 -9.32 5.33
N ALA A 161 -13.12 -9.43 4.02
CA ALA A 161 -14.23 -9.78 3.16
C ALA A 161 -13.81 -10.88 2.20
N TRP A 162 -14.68 -11.85 1.96
CA TRP A 162 -14.45 -12.84 0.93
C TRP A 162 -15.62 -12.94 -0.03
N ASN A 163 -15.35 -13.25 -1.29
CA ASN A 163 -16.37 -13.39 -2.34
C ASN A 163 -16.14 -14.66 -3.16
N GLN A 164 -17.21 -15.46 -3.31
CA GLN A 164 -17.24 -16.69 -4.13
C GLN A 164 -18.17 -16.60 -5.34
N GLY A 165 -18.43 -15.39 -5.83
CA GLY A 165 -19.28 -15.10 -7.00
C GLY A 165 -20.68 -14.59 -6.67
N ALA A 166 -21.08 -14.56 -5.40
CA ALA A 166 -22.39 -14.08 -4.94
C ALA A 166 -22.35 -12.72 -4.20
N GLY A 167 -21.17 -12.12 -4.04
CA GLY A 167 -20.96 -10.90 -3.25
C GLY A 167 -20.01 -11.12 -2.08
N TYR A 168 -19.70 -10.02 -1.36
CA TYR A 168 -18.78 -10.04 -0.22
C TYR A 168 -19.47 -10.49 1.06
N ASN A 169 -18.87 -11.46 1.74
CA ASN A 169 -19.18 -11.82 3.12
C ASN A 169 -18.13 -11.19 4.03
N TYR A 170 -18.58 -10.45 5.04
CA TYR A 170 -17.71 -9.69 5.93
C TYR A 170 -17.48 -10.42 7.25
N THR A 171 -16.26 -10.33 7.78
CA THR A 171 -15.85 -10.96 9.03
C THR A 171 -14.72 -10.19 9.67
N SER A 172 -14.57 -10.35 10.98
CA SER A 172 -13.44 -9.82 11.77
C SER A 172 -12.46 -10.94 12.17
N ILE A 173 -12.49 -12.06 11.44
CA ILE A 173 -11.59 -13.18 11.68
C ILE A 173 -10.30 -12.91 10.92
N GLY A 174 -9.17 -12.86 11.63
CA GLY A 174 -7.85 -12.94 11.03
C GLY A 174 -7.44 -11.71 10.22
N LEU A 175 -6.37 -11.08 10.66
CA LEU A 175 -5.67 -10.06 9.90
C LEU A 175 -4.58 -10.72 9.09
N ALA A 176 -4.80 -10.83 7.79
CA ALA A 176 -3.79 -11.20 6.84
C ALA A 176 -2.63 -10.19 6.84
N THR A 177 -1.39 -10.66 6.67
CA THR A 177 -0.23 -9.77 6.75
C THR A 177 0.05 -9.06 5.43
N MET A 178 0.24 -7.75 5.50
CA MET A 178 0.49 -6.90 4.36
C MET A 178 1.25 -5.63 4.73
N LYS A 179 1.89 -5.08 3.72
CA LYS A 179 2.60 -3.82 3.73
C LYS A 179 2.25 -3.06 2.46
N VAL A 180 1.88 -1.81 2.63
CA VAL A 180 1.54 -0.88 1.55
C VAL A 180 2.56 0.25 1.61
N GLU A 181 3.29 0.45 0.53
CA GLU A 181 4.35 1.45 0.44
C GLU A 181 4.15 2.34 -0.79
N GLY A 182 4.63 3.56 -0.70
CA GLY A 182 4.45 4.52 -1.76
C GLY A 182 5.30 5.75 -1.61
N VAL A 183 5.10 6.70 -2.51
CA VAL A 183 5.78 8.00 -2.50
C VAL A 183 4.80 9.06 -2.01
N PRO A 184 5.15 9.87 -0.98
CA PRO A 184 4.31 10.97 -0.53
C PRO A 184 4.03 11.99 -1.65
N GLU A 185 2.89 12.68 -1.61
CA GLU A 185 2.61 13.73 -2.60
C GLU A 185 3.66 14.88 -2.52
N PRO A 186 4.31 15.27 -3.62
CA PRO A 186 5.30 16.36 -3.62
C PRO A 186 4.73 17.74 -3.26
N ALA A 187 3.41 17.91 -3.28
CA ALA A 187 2.74 19.21 -3.32
C ALA A 187 2.81 20.00 -2.00
N SER A 188 2.79 19.34 -0.85
CA SER A 188 2.85 20.02 0.47
C SER A 188 4.24 20.60 0.75
N VAL A 189 5.27 19.89 0.33
CA VAL A 189 6.68 20.29 0.51
C VAL A 189 6.98 21.53 -0.34
N ALA A 190 6.43 21.58 -1.55
CA ALA A 190 6.51 22.74 -2.43
C ALA A 190 5.69 23.94 -1.89
N ALA A 191 4.49 23.71 -1.35
CA ALA A 191 3.64 24.77 -0.81
C ALA A 191 4.26 25.46 0.43
N LEU A 192 4.88 24.69 1.33
CA LEU A 192 5.59 25.23 2.48
C LEU A 192 6.85 26.00 2.07
N ALA A 193 7.63 25.46 1.14
CA ALA A 193 8.81 26.14 0.61
C ALA A 193 8.43 27.48 -0.07
N ALA A 194 7.33 27.49 -0.83
CA ALA A 194 6.79 28.70 -1.45
C ALA A 194 6.30 29.72 -0.41
N GLY A 195 5.64 29.26 0.66
CA GLY A 195 5.22 30.10 1.78
C GLY A 195 6.41 30.80 2.48
N LEU A 196 7.47 30.05 2.76
CA LEU A 196 8.69 30.57 3.42
C LEU A 196 9.45 31.56 2.53
N MET A 197 9.56 31.27 1.24
CA MET A 197 10.16 32.19 0.28
C MET A 197 9.34 33.49 0.15
N GLY A 198 8.00 33.40 0.18
CA GLY A 198 7.11 34.56 0.17
C GLY A 198 7.31 35.50 1.37
N ILE A 199 7.46 34.95 2.58
CA ILE A 199 7.71 35.73 3.80
C ILE A 199 9.10 36.39 3.75
N ALA A 200 10.13 35.68 3.31
CA ALA A 200 11.48 36.19 3.17
C ALA A 200 11.58 37.34 2.14
N ALA A 201 10.84 37.24 1.03
CA ALA A 201 10.78 38.32 0.04
C ALA A 201 10.06 39.57 0.58
N ARG A 202 8.99 39.37 1.37
CA ARG A 202 8.22 40.47 1.97
C ARG A 202 9.01 41.24 3.02
N SER A 203 9.82 40.56 3.84
CA SER A 203 10.62 41.20 4.89
C SER A 203 11.77 42.04 4.33
N ARG A 204 12.42 41.56 3.26
CA ARG A 204 13.46 42.31 2.55
C ARG A 204 12.92 43.62 1.96
N ARG A 205 11.72 43.61 1.36
CA ARG A 205 11.08 44.81 0.80
C ARG A 205 10.73 45.86 1.87
N ARG A 206 10.36 45.42 3.08
CA ARG A 206 10.04 46.34 4.18
C ARG A 206 11.27 47.02 4.78
N ARG A 207 12.42 46.34 4.82
CA ARG A 207 13.69 46.94 5.27
C ARG A 207 14.23 47.98 4.28
N ALA A 208 14.12 47.72 2.99
CA ALA A 208 14.56 48.67 1.96
C ALA A 208 13.78 50.00 1.94
N LYS A 209 12.52 50.01 2.44
CA LYS A 209 11.71 51.24 2.54
C LYS A 209 11.89 52.03 3.84
N ARG A 210 12.68 51.53 4.79
CA ARG A 210 12.86 52.14 6.13
C ARG A 210 14.17 52.93 6.28
N THR A 211 14.90 53.15 5.20
CA THR A 211 16.08 54.02 5.18
C THR A 211 15.63 55.41 4.70
N PRO A 212 15.49 56.42 5.57
CA PRO A 212 15.23 57.79 5.15
C PRO A 212 16.53 58.40 4.64
N SER A 213 16.46 59.05 3.47
CA SER A 213 17.43 60.06 3.02
C SER A 213 17.11 61.40 3.66
#